data_AF-A0AA96ZRU7-F1
#
_entry.id   AF-A0AA96ZRU7-F1
#
_cell.length_a   1.000
_cell.length_b   1.000
_cell.length_c   1.000
_cell.angle_alpha   90.00
_cell.angle_beta   90.00
_cell.angle_gamma   90.00
#
_symmetry.space_group_name_H-M   'P 1'
#
loop_
_entity.id
_entity.type
_entity.pdbx_description
1 polymer ?
#
loop_
_entity_poly.entity_id
_entity_poly.type
_entity_poly.pdbx_seq_one_letter_code
_entity_poly.pdbx_strand_id
1 'polypeptide(L)'
;MTLTASLALPTSRFRSAADLPLWLVTMPTTSPTGTRGEQTFAVRAPTCTEALTAATTTAHTHPALRHRRGARIDTTGARATLHH
;
A
#
# COMPACT_ATOMS: atom_id res chain seq x y z
N MET A 1 41.74 -23.82 4.55
CA MET A 1 41.45 -22.44 4.99
C MET A 1 40.07 -22.11 4.46
N THR A 2 39.05 -21.99 5.31
CA THR A 2 37.65 -21.89 4.88
C THR A 2 37.08 -20.59 5.43
N LEU A 3 36.70 -19.67 4.54
CA LEU A 3 36.11 -18.37 4.89
C LEU A 3 34.58 -18.51 4.93
N THR A 4 34.01 -18.46 6.14
CA THR A 4 32.57 -18.33 6.35
C THR A 4 32.16 -16.88 6.11
N ALA A 5 31.42 -16.62 5.04
CA ALA A 5 30.78 -15.34 4.80
C ALA A 5 29.57 -15.20 5.75
N SER A 6 29.66 -14.27 6.70
CA SER A 6 28.53 -13.90 7.56
C SER A 6 27.58 -13.02 6.76
N LEU A 7 26.37 -13.52 6.47
CA LEU A 7 25.29 -12.73 5.90
C LEU A 7 24.89 -11.66 6.92
N ALA A 8 25.29 -10.42 6.67
CA ALA A 8 24.73 -9.27 7.36
C ALA A 8 23.25 -9.16 6.97
N LEU A 9 22.36 -9.63 7.84
CA LEU A 9 20.94 -9.33 7.75
C LEU A 9 20.82 -7.80 7.71
N PRO A 10 20.12 -7.19 6.72
CA PRO A 10 19.86 -5.77 6.78
C PRO A 10 19.11 -5.52 8.07
N THR A 11 19.73 -4.75 8.97
CA THR A 11 19.12 -4.28 10.20
C THR A 11 17.93 -3.43 9.80
N SER A 12 16.78 -4.08 9.69
CA SER A 12 15.48 -3.43 9.56
C SER A 12 15.36 -2.54 10.79
N ARG A 13 15.65 -1.25 10.60
CA ARG A 13 15.38 -0.22 11.59
C ARG A 13 13.87 -0.27 11.76
N PHE A 14 13.42 -0.92 12.82
CA PHE A 14 12.04 -0.85 13.29
C PHE A 14 11.75 0.61 13.65
N ARG A 15 11.50 1.45 12.64
CA ARG A 15 10.82 2.72 12.86
C ARG A 15 9.40 2.36 13.23
N SER A 16 8.90 2.94 14.31
CA SER A 16 7.48 2.80 14.63
C SER A 16 6.69 3.30 13.43
N ALA A 17 5.56 2.67 13.10
CA ALA A 17 4.74 3.08 11.97
C ALA A 17 4.39 4.58 12.06
N ALA A 18 4.28 5.15 13.27
CA ALA A 18 4.06 6.57 13.53
C ALA A 18 5.16 7.52 13.02
N ASP A 19 6.41 7.06 12.91
CA ASP A 19 7.56 7.85 12.47
C ASP A 19 7.74 7.87 10.95
N LEU A 20 6.92 7.08 10.24
CA LEU A 20 6.95 7.01 8.78
C LEU A 20 6.04 8.08 8.18
N PRO A 21 6.42 8.65 7.02
CA PRO A 21 5.58 9.62 6.33
C PRO A 21 4.22 9.02 6.00
N LEU A 22 3.19 9.85 6.10
CA LEU A 22 1.83 9.48 5.73
C LEU A 22 1.65 9.65 4.23
N TRP A 23 1.13 8.63 3.56
CA TRP A 23 0.79 8.65 2.15
C TRP A 23 -0.71 8.46 1.99
N LEU A 24 -1.30 9.28 1.12
CA LEU A 24 -2.64 9.04 0.60
C LEU A 24 -2.53 8.34 -0.75
N VAL A 25 -2.99 7.09 -0.79
CA VAL A 25 -3.01 6.29 -2.02
C VAL A 25 -4.43 6.19 -2.54
N THR A 26 -4.69 6.79 -3.70
CA THR A 26 -5.99 6.74 -4.37
C THR A 26 -5.95 5.70 -5.49
N MET A 27 -6.90 4.77 -5.49
CA MET A 27 -7.04 3.73 -6.49
C MET A 27 -8.40 3.84 -7.19
N PRO A 28 -8.45 3.80 -8.53
CA PRO A 28 -9.71 3.72 -9.24
C PRO A 28 -10.45 2.43 -8.89
N THR A 29 -11.77 2.54 -8.89
CA THR A 29 -12.69 1.40 -8.72
C THR A 29 -13.69 1.35 -9.85
N THR A 30 -14.06 0.15 -10.25
CA THR A 30 -15.13 -0.08 -11.23
C THR A 30 -16.17 -1.01 -10.61
N SER A 31 -17.40 -0.53 -10.49
CA SER A 31 -18.54 -1.31 -9.99
C SER A 31 -19.01 -2.35 -11.03
N PRO A 32 -19.77 -3.37 -10.60
CA PRO A 32 -20.36 -4.34 -11.54
C PRO A 32 -21.29 -3.69 -12.58
N THR A 33 -21.88 -2.54 -12.28
CA THR A 33 -22.74 -1.77 -13.20
C THR A 33 -21.95 -0.83 -14.11
N GLY A 34 -20.61 -0.88 -14.08
CA GLY A 34 -19.73 -0.06 -14.90
C GLY A 34 -19.45 1.35 -14.36
N THR A 35 -20.07 1.74 -13.25
CA THR A 35 -19.81 3.03 -12.58
C THR A 35 -18.36 3.07 -12.09
N ARG A 36 -17.64 4.13 -12.45
CA ARG A 36 -16.28 4.42 -11.99
C ARG A 36 -16.30 5.22 -10.70
N GLY A 37 -15.36 4.94 -9.81
CA GLY A 37 -15.14 5.68 -8.57
C GLY A 37 -13.68 5.61 -8.16
N GLU A 38 -13.38 6.10 -6.97
CA GLU A 38 -12.04 6.08 -6.40
C GLU A 38 -12.10 5.67 -4.93
N GLN A 39 -11.08 4.96 -4.45
CA GLN A 39 -10.91 4.62 -3.04
C GLN A 39 -9.55 5.11 -2.57
N THR A 40 -9.54 5.84 -1.46
CA THR A 40 -8.30 6.37 -0.88
C THR A 40 -7.93 5.62 0.39
N PHE A 41 -6.66 5.25 0.51
CA PHE A 41 -6.07 4.58 1.65
C PHE A 41 -5.00 5.49 2.28
N ALA A 42 -5.06 5.63 3.59
CA ALA A 42 -4.03 6.31 4.37
C ALA A 42 -3.03 5.27 4.87
N VAL A 43 -1.80 5.32 4.38
CA VAL A 43 -0.76 4.32 4.66
C VAL A 43 0.52 5.02 5.09
N ARG A 44 1.19 4.51 6.11
CA ARG A 44 2.50 5.01 6.53
C ARG A 44 3.60 4.12 5.97
N ALA A 45 4.50 4.70 5.19
CA ALA A 45 5.56 3.98 4.50
C ALA A 45 6.77 4.89 4.24
N PRO A 46 8.00 4.37 4.23
CA PRO A 46 9.20 5.17 4.00
C PRO A 46 9.34 5.63 2.54
N THR A 47 8.71 4.93 1.58
CA THR A 47 8.80 5.23 0.15
C THR A 47 7.44 5.19 -0.54
N CYS A 48 7.32 5.87 -1.68
CA CYS A 48 6.13 5.84 -2.53
C CYS A 48 5.78 4.42 -2.97
N THR A 49 6.79 3.63 -3.39
CA THR A 49 6.59 2.24 -3.82
C THR A 49 6.06 1.38 -2.68
N GLU A 50 6.61 1.49 -1.48
CA GLU A 50 6.11 0.76 -0.32
C GLU A 50 4.70 1.20 0.09
N ALA A 51 4.37 2.50 -0.05
CA ALA A 51 3.01 3.00 0.17
C ALA A 51 2.01 2.36 -0.80
N LEU A 52 2.36 2.28 -2.10
CA LEU A 52 1.53 1.63 -3.12
C LEU A 52 1.36 0.13 -2.85
N THR A 53 2.43 -0.57 -2.50
CA THR A 53 2.36 -2.00 -2.15
C THR A 53 1.46 -2.23 -0.94
N ALA A 54 1.68 -1.49 0.15
CA ALA A 54 0.89 -1.65 1.38
C ALA A 54 -0.58 -1.24 1.19
N ALA A 55 -0.86 -0.20 0.40
CA ALA A 55 -2.21 0.16 0.01
C ALA A 55 -2.86 -0.93 -0.85
N THR A 56 -2.13 -1.57 -1.77
CA THR A 56 -2.63 -2.68 -2.59
C THR A 56 -2.97 -3.89 -1.72
N THR A 57 -2.10 -4.25 -0.77
CA THR A 57 -2.40 -5.31 0.20
C THR A 57 -3.63 -4.97 1.02
N THR A 58 -3.75 -3.75 1.53
CA THR A 58 -4.90 -3.26 2.30
C THR A 58 -6.18 -3.28 1.46
N ALA A 59 -6.07 -2.92 0.18
CA ALA A 59 -7.14 -2.97 -0.82
C ALA A 59 -7.62 -4.41 -1.11
N HIS A 60 -6.92 -5.46 -0.68
CA HIS A 60 -7.43 -6.84 -0.76
C HIS A 60 -7.93 -7.38 0.58
N THR A 61 -7.88 -6.59 1.66
CA THR A 61 -8.40 -7.00 2.96
C THR A 61 -9.94 -6.95 3.03
N HIS A 62 -10.51 -7.82 3.85
CA HIS A 62 -11.97 -7.98 4.02
C HIS A 62 -12.73 -6.68 4.32
N PRO A 63 -12.24 -5.76 5.19
CA PRO A 63 -12.92 -4.49 5.43
C PRO A 63 -13.02 -3.64 4.17
N ALA A 64 -11.93 -3.51 3.41
CA ALA A 64 -11.92 -2.75 2.17
C ALA A 64 -12.84 -3.35 1.10
N LEU A 65 -12.98 -4.68 1.07
CA LEU A 65 -13.91 -5.38 0.16
C LEU A 65 -15.38 -5.08 0.51
N ARG A 66 -15.73 -5.04 1.80
CA ARG A 66 -17.10 -4.75 2.26
C ARG A 66 -17.58 -3.36 1.83
N HIS A 67 -16.72 -2.35 1.86
CA HIS A 67 -17.10 -0.98 1.48
C HIS A 67 -17.30 -0.80 -0.03
N ARG A 68 -16.75 -1.68 -0.86
CA ARG A 68 -16.83 -1.57 -2.32
C ARG A 68 -18.11 -2.14 -2.94
N ARG A 69 -18.97 -2.83 -2.18
CA ARG A 69 -20.22 -3.45 -2.66
C ARG A 69 -20.05 -4.22 -4.00
N GLY A 70 -18.91 -4.92 -4.15
CA GLY A 70 -18.57 -5.66 -5.37
C GLY A 70 -17.76 -4.89 -6.43
N ALA A 71 -17.41 -3.62 -6.20
CA ALA A 71 -16.52 -2.87 -7.08
C ALA A 71 -15.08 -3.43 -7.05
N ARG A 72 -14.49 -3.55 -8.24
CA ARG A 72 -13.11 -4.01 -8.44
C ARG A 72 -12.17 -2.82 -8.29
N ILE A 73 -11.02 -3.03 -7.64
CA ILE A 73 -9.93 -2.05 -7.62
C ILE A 73 -9.05 -2.26 -8.86
N ASP A 74 -8.68 -1.16 -9.49
CA ASP A 74 -7.62 -1.09 -10.48
C ASP A 74 -6.33 -0.62 -9.80
N THR A 75 -5.38 -1.53 -9.61
CA THR A 75 -4.08 -1.23 -9.01
C THR A 75 -3.12 -0.57 -9.99
N THR A 76 -3.36 -0.70 -11.31
CA THR A 76 -2.54 -0.08 -12.36
C THR A 76 -2.75 1.42 -12.41
N GLY A 77 -3.97 1.88 -12.12
CA GLY A 77 -4.30 3.31 -12.00
C GLY A 77 -3.99 3.94 -10.64
N ALA A 78 -3.31 3.23 -9.73
CA ALA A 78 -3.05 3.72 -8.39
C ALA A 78 -2.09 4.92 -8.37
N ARG A 79 -2.43 5.96 -7.59
CA ARG A 79 -1.59 7.14 -7.38
C ARG A 79 -1.36 7.36 -5.90
N ALA A 80 -0.10 7.64 -5.53
CA ALA A 80 0.29 7.93 -4.16
C ALA A 80 0.75 9.38 -4.03
N THR A 81 0.22 10.09 -3.05
CA THR A 81 0.61 11.46 -2.72
C THR A 81 1.11 11.51 -1.28
N LEU A 82 2.26 12.15 -1.07
CA LEU A 82 2.79 12.38 0.26
C LEU A 82 1.92 13.40 1.00
N HIS A 83 1.40 13.02 2.15
CA HIS A 83 0.62 13.89 3.02
C HIS A 83 1.59 14.61 3.97
N HIS A 84 1.71 15.92 3.79
CA HIS A 84 2.50 16.82 4.62
C HIS A 84 1.71 17.29 5.86
#